data_AF-A0A9D3T776-F1
#
_entry.id   AF-A0A9D3T776-F1
#
_cell.length_a   1.000
_cell.length_b   1.000
_cell.length_c   1.000
_cell.angle_alpha   90.00
_cell.angle_beta   90.00
_cell.angle_gamma   90.00
#
_symmetry.space_group_name_H-M   'P 1'
#
loop_
_entity.id
_entity.type
_entity.pdbx_description
1 polymer ?
#
loop_
_entity_poly.entity_id
_entity_poly.type
_entity_poly.pdbx_seq_one_letter_code
_entity_poly.pdbx_strand_id
1 'polypeptide(L)'
;MSSQESAFPTVGLNVSEGRSNLYWKTIRAFQYVHENHLEDADWFLKADDDTYVVLDNLRYLLSKHDTERPVYFGRRFRPFVAQGYMSGGAGYVLSKEALRRTAFDEDSRQTGLVLGVWVLPQHKRS
;
A
#
# COMPACT_ATOMS: atom_id res chain seq x y z
N MET A 1 24.08 16.40 0.14
CA MET A 1 23.33 15.61 1.13
C MET A 1 22.53 16.58 1.97
N SER A 2 21.24 16.73 1.69
CA SER A 2 20.33 17.54 2.52
C SER A 2 19.13 16.65 2.82
N SER A 3 19.23 15.89 3.91
CA SER A 3 18.07 15.26 4.54
C SER A 3 17.23 16.40 5.13
N GLN A 4 16.23 16.86 4.39
CA GLN A 4 15.17 17.66 4.98
C GLN A 4 14.41 16.74 5.93
N GLU A 5 14.52 16.97 7.23
CA GLU A 5 13.63 16.32 8.18
C GLU A 5 12.21 16.83 7.92
N SER A 6 11.36 15.94 7.39
CA SER A 6 9.94 16.21 7.25
C SER A 6 9.29 16.22 8.63
N ALA A 7 8.34 17.13 8.85
CA ALA A 7 7.57 17.21 10.10
C ALA A 7 6.75 15.94 10.44
N PHE A 8 6.71 14.97 9.51
CA PHE A 8 6.02 13.70 9.66
C PHE A 8 7.02 12.54 9.52
N PRO A 9 6.83 11.44 10.28
CA PRO A 9 7.53 10.18 10.04
C PRO A 9 7.39 9.79 8.58
N THR A 10 8.50 9.88 7.85
CA THR A 10 8.53 9.60 6.43
C THR A 10 9.65 8.63 6.18
N VAL A 11 9.38 7.76 5.23
CA VAL A 11 10.23 6.65 4.87
C VAL A 11 10.40 6.86 3.35
N GLY A 12 11.62 7.17 2.89
CA GLY A 12 11.88 7.60 1.50
C GLY A 12 12.26 6.49 0.50
N LEU A 13 11.51 6.33 -0.59
CA LEU A 13 11.54 5.10 -1.42
C LEU A 13 12.78 4.87 -2.32
N ASN A 14 13.71 5.83 -2.34
CA ASN A 14 14.79 5.95 -3.32
C ASN A 14 14.33 5.72 -4.79
N VAL A 15 13.14 6.23 -5.12
CA VAL A 15 12.59 6.26 -6.49
C VAL A 15 12.63 7.71 -6.98
N SER A 16 13.03 7.91 -8.23
CA SER A 16 13.09 9.25 -8.81
C SER A 16 11.72 9.94 -8.81
N GLU A 17 11.72 11.25 -8.55
CA GLU A 17 10.50 12.04 -8.55
C GLU A 17 9.85 12.11 -9.94
N GLY A 18 8.54 12.34 -9.95
CA GLY A 18 7.77 12.51 -11.17
C GLY A 18 6.68 11.48 -11.40
N ARG A 19 5.68 11.88 -12.20
CA ARG A 19 4.46 11.11 -12.45
C ARG A 19 4.69 9.77 -13.16
N SER A 20 5.75 9.69 -13.96
CA SER A 20 6.16 8.47 -14.67
C SER A 20 6.60 7.36 -13.71
N ASN A 21 6.99 7.69 -12.48
CA ASN A 21 7.51 6.73 -11.51
C ASN A 21 6.49 6.30 -10.45
N LEU A 22 5.23 6.74 -10.56
CA LEU A 22 4.19 6.41 -9.57
C LEU A 22 3.99 4.90 -9.39
N TYR A 23 4.11 4.14 -10.48
CA TYR A 23 4.09 2.67 -10.42
C TYR A 23 5.20 2.16 -9.49
N TRP A 24 6.44 2.55 -9.75
CA TRP A 24 7.60 2.10 -8.96
C TRP A 24 7.53 2.57 -7.51
N LYS A 25 7.05 3.79 -7.25
CA LYS A 25 6.80 4.26 -5.88
C LYS A 25 5.84 3.33 -5.16
N THR A 26 4.73 2.98 -5.79
CA THR A 26 3.71 2.08 -5.22
C THR A 26 4.28 0.69 -4.92
N ILE A 27 4.99 0.11 -5.89
CA ILE A 27 5.60 -1.21 -5.75
C ILE A 27 6.63 -1.24 -4.62
N ARG A 28 7.55 -0.28 -4.59
CA ARG A 28 8.58 -0.21 -3.53
C ARG A 28 7.97 0.01 -2.15
N ALA A 29 6.86 0.75 -2.08
CA ALA A 29 6.09 0.91 -0.86
C ALA A 29 5.57 -0.44 -0.36
N PHE A 30 4.92 -1.23 -1.23
CA PHE A 30 4.41 -2.54 -0.84
C PHE A 30 5.50 -3.54 -0.46
N GLN A 31 6.64 -3.54 -1.16
CA GLN A 31 7.79 -4.36 -0.78
C GLN A 31 8.30 -3.99 0.62
N TYR A 32 8.43 -2.69 0.90
CA TYR A 32 8.85 -2.23 2.22
C TYR A 32 7.88 -2.66 3.32
N VAL A 33 6.57 -2.51 3.11
CA VAL A 33 5.56 -2.99 4.08
C VAL A 33 5.67 -4.49 4.27
N HIS A 34 5.78 -5.23 3.16
CA HIS A 34 5.83 -6.66 3.21
C HIS A 34 7.00 -7.15 4.07
N GLU A 35 8.17 -6.55 3.90
CA GLU A 35 9.39 -6.93 4.63
C GLU A 35 9.35 -6.51 6.11
N ASN A 36 8.77 -5.35 6.43
CA ASN A 36 8.94 -4.73 7.75
C ASN A 36 7.68 -4.76 8.61
N HIS A 37 6.50 -4.92 7.99
CA HIS A 37 5.22 -4.58 8.59
C HIS A 37 4.07 -5.54 8.22
N LEU A 38 4.33 -6.60 7.46
CA LEU A 38 3.29 -7.55 7.04
C LEU A 38 2.56 -8.16 8.24
N GLU A 39 3.27 -8.41 9.33
CA GLU A 39 2.73 -9.03 10.53
C GLU A 39 2.11 -8.01 11.51
N ASP A 40 2.24 -6.71 11.25
CA ASP A 40 1.74 -5.66 12.13
C ASP A 40 0.26 -5.29 11.86
N ALA A 41 -0.29 -5.70 10.71
CA ALA A 41 -1.64 -5.36 10.31
C ALA A 41 -2.29 -6.42 9.40
N ASP A 42 -3.63 -6.46 9.43
CA ASP A 42 -4.43 -7.33 8.58
C ASP A 42 -4.81 -6.69 7.23
N TRP A 43 -4.78 -5.35 7.18
CA TRP A 43 -5.22 -4.54 6.04
C TRP A 43 -4.25 -3.39 5.76
N PHE A 44 -3.94 -3.19 4.49
CA PHE A 44 -2.95 -2.23 4.03
C PHE A 44 -3.55 -1.27 3.01
N LEU A 45 -3.54 0.03 3.32
CA LEU A 45 -4.17 1.07 2.50
C LEU A 45 -3.11 1.88 1.75
N LYS A 46 -3.27 1.98 0.42
CA LYS A 46 -2.60 2.99 -0.41
C LYS A 46 -3.55 4.18 -0.56
N ALA A 47 -3.06 5.38 -0.28
CA ALA A 47 -3.75 6.66 -0.48
C ALA A 47 -2.77 7.72 -1.00
N ASP A 48 -3.28 8.75 -1.68
CA ASP A 48 -2.50 9.94 -2.04
C ASP A 48 -2.62 11.02 -0.94
N ASP A 49 -1.79 12.06 -1.00
CA ASP A 49 -1.73 13.15 -0.01
C ASP A 49 -2.99 14.04 0.02
N ASP A 50 -3.79 13.97 -1.05
CA ASP A 50 -5.09 14.63 -1.20
C ASP A 50 -6.29 13.71 -0.92
N THR A 51 -6.05 12.49 -0.41
CA THR A 51 -7.11 11.50 -0.15
C THR A 51 -7.68 11.61 1.27
N TYR A 52 -8.99 11.77 1.38
CA TYR A 52 -9.73 11.69 2.65
C TYR A 52 -10.43 10.33 2.81
N VAL A 53 -10.29 9.70 3.99
CA VAL A 53 -10.84 8.37 4.28
C VAL A 53 -11.71 8.39 5.53
N VAL A 54 -12.96 7.98 5.39
CA VAL A 54 -13.86 7.75 6.54
C VAL A 54 -13.54 6.37 7.14
N LEU A 55 -12.68 6.33 8.15
CA LEU A 55 -12.14 5.09 8.70
C LEU A 55 -13.20 4.14 9.27
N ASP A 56 -14.29 4.65 9.85
CA ASP A 56 -15.34 3.79 10.41
C ASP A 56 -16.10 3.03 9.33
N ASN A 57 -16.40 3.69 8.20
CA ASN A 57 -17.01 3.04 7.05
C ASN A 57 -16.06 2.00 6.44
N LEU A 58 -14.77 2.33 6.35
CA LEU A 58 -13.77 1.40 5.84
C LEU A 58 -13.67 0.17 6.75
N ARG A 59 -13.55 0.34 8.06
CA ARG A 59 -13.51 -0.78 9.03
C ARG A 59 -14.76 -1.64 8.98
N TYR A 60 -15.94 -1.02 8.87
CA TYR A 60 -17.21 -1.75 8.76
C TYR A 60 -17.30 -2.58 7.48
N LEU A 61 -16.75 -2.09 6.36
CA LEU A 61 -16.67 -2.86 5.12
C LEU A 61 -15.68 -4.03 5.27
N LEU A 62 -14.49 -3.77 5.81
CA LEU A 62 -13.41 -4.74 5.92
C LEU A 62 -13.68 -5.85 6.95
N SER A 63 -14.46 -5.59 8.00
CA SER A 63 -14.77 -6.58 9.04
C SER A 63 -15.52 -7.81 8.56
N LYS A 64 -16.06 -7.78 7.33
CA LYS A 64 -16.82 -8.86 6.70
C LYS A 64 -15.96 -9.80 5.84
N HIS A 65 -14.66 -9.55 5.75
CA HIS A 65 -13.76 -10.25 4.84
C HIS A 65 -12.63 -10.94 5.58
N ASP A 66 -12.31 -12.15 5.10
CA ASP A 66 -11.17 -12.93 5.56
C ASP A 66 -9.87 -12.37 4.98
N THR A 67 -8.93 -12.05 5.88
CA THR A 67 -7.65 -11.39 5.59
C THR A 67 -6.61 -12.35 5.02
N GLU A 68 -6.79 -13.67 5.25
CA GLU A 68 -5.96 -14.73 4.68
C GLU A 68 -6.40 -15.09 3.24
N ARG A 69 -7.44 -14.43 2.71
CA ARG A 69 -7.79 -14.52 1.29
C ARG A 69 -7.17 -13.35 0.52
N PRO A 70 -6.71 -13.54 -0.73
CA PRO A 70 -6.09 -12.49 -1.52
C PRO A 70 -7.15 -11.54 -2.10
N VAL A 71 -7.68 -10.65 -1.27
CA VAL A 71 -8.74 -9.69 -1.64
C VAL A 71 -8.21 -8.26 -1.58
N TYR A 72 -8.71 -7.44 -2.49
CA TYR A 72 -8.40 -6.02 -2.53
C TYR A 72 -9.63 -5.22 -2.96
N PHE A 73 -9.79 -4.03 -2.38
CA PHE A 73 -10.93 -3.15 -2.63
C PHE A 73 -10.44 -1.78 -3.07
N GLY A 74 -11.19 -1.15 -3.98
CA GLY A 74 -10.87 0.15 -4.52
C GLY A 74 -11.69 0.41 -5.77
N ARG A 75 -11.31 1.47 -6.50
CA ARG A 75 -11.97 1.80 -7.77
C ARG A 75 -11.29 1.07 -8.93
N ARG A 76 -11.92 0.01 -9.44
CA ARG A 76 -11.44 -0.69 -10.64
C ARG A 76 -11.67 0.15 -11.90
N PHE A 77 -10.60 0.41 -12.64
CA PHE A 77 -10.55 1.04 -13.95
C PHE A 77 -10.37 -0.03 -15.03
N ARG A 78 -11.05 0.14 -16.16
CA ARG A 78 -10.88 -0.68 -17.38
C ARG A 78 -10.70 0.12 -18.70
N PRO A 79 -10.15 1.36 -18.69
CA PRO A 79 -10.01 2.12 -19.94
C PRO A 79 -8.91 1.59 -20.86
N PHE A 80 -7.88 0.91 -20.33
CA PHE A 80 -6.69 0.54 -21.10
C PHE A 80 -6.41 -0.97 -21.18
N VAL A 81 -6.90 -1.75 -20.22
CA VAL A 81 -6.65 -3.19 -20.13
C VAL A 81 -7.92 -3.94 -19.75
N ALA A 82 -8.18 -5.08 -20.39
CA ALA A 82 -9.44 -5.83 -20.27
C ALA A 82 -9.66 -6.36 -18.84
N GLN A 83 -8.59 -6.83 -18.19
CA GLN A 83 -8.61 -7.29 -16.80
C GLN A 83 -8.86 -6.15 -15.80
N GLY A 84 -8.57 -4.91 -16.21
CA GLY A 84 -8.63 -3.72 -15.37
C GLY A 84 -7.48 -3.60 -14.37
N TYR A 85 -7.44 -2.46 -13.68
CA TYR A 85 -6.47 -2.14 -12.63
C TYR A 85 -7.13 -1.21 -11.58
N MET A 86 -6.52 -1.05 -10.41
CA MET A 86 -7.03 -0.12 -9.40
C MET A 86 -6.57 1.31 -9.68
N SER A 87 -7.49 2.26 -9.60
CA SER A 87 -7.15 3.68 -9.71
C SER A 87 -6.27 4.10 -8.55
N GLY A 88 -5.08 4.64 -8.85
CA GLY A 88 -4.16 5.14 -7.84
C GLY A 88 -4.76 6.26 -6.99
N GLY A 89 -5.37 7.27 -7.62
CA GLY A 89 -5.91 8.45 -6.94
C GLY A 89 -7.21 8.21 -6.17
N ALA A 90 -7.87 7.06 -6.37
CA ALA A 90 -9.02 6.69 -5.54
C ALA A 90 -8.60 6.01 -4.23
N GLY A 91 -7.32 5.62 -4.12
CA GLY A 91 -6.84 4.71 -3.11
C GLY A 91 -7.37 3.28 -3.29
N TYR A 92 -6.70 2.34 -2.63
CA TYR A 92 -7.15 0.96 -2.54
C TYR A 92 -6.51 0.26 -1.34
N VAL A 93 -7.22 -0.75 -0.84
CA VAL A 93 -6.84 -1.54 0.34
C VAL A 93 -6.62 -2.98 -0.06
N LEU A 94 -5.56 -3.58 0.47
CA LEU A 94 -5.18 -4.97 0.29
C LEU A 94 -5.34 -5.71 1.62
N SER A 95 -5.82 -6.95 1.57
CA SER A 95 -5.67 -7.88 2.68
C SER A 95 -4.20 -8.28 2.86
N LYS A 96 -3.88 -8.81 4.04
CA LYS A 96 -2.56 -9.39 4.33
C LYS A 96 -2.11 -10.40 3.28
N GLU A 97 -2.96 -11.34 2.91
CA GLU A 97 -2.62 -12.32 1.87
C GLU A 97 -2.45 -11.69 0.48
N ALA A 98 -3.23 -10.66 0.15
CA ALA A 98 -3.07 -9.95 -1.12
C ALA A 98 -1.72 -9.21 -1.18
N LEU A 99 -1.31 -8.55 -0.08
CA LEU A 99 -0.01 -7.91 0.00
C LEU A 99 1.13 -8.93 -0.08
N ARG A 100 1.01 -10.04 0.65
CA ARG A 100 1.95 -11.17 0.61
C ARG A 100 2.25 -11.60 -0.83
N ARG A 101 1.21 -11.91 -1.61
CA ARG A 101 1.39 -12.35 -3.01
C ARG A 101 1.92 -11.26 -3.93
N THR A 102 1.51 -10.01 -3.73
CA THR A 102 1.91 -8.88 -4.58
C THR A 102 3.42 -8.62 -4.49
N ALA A 103 4.01 -8.71 -3.29
CA ALA A 103 5.44 -8.48 -3.10
C ALA A 103 6.31 -9.65 -3.63
N PHE A 104 5.87 -10.90 -3.47
CA PHE A 104 6.62 -12.08 -3.93
C PHE A 104 6.68 -12.22 -5.45
N ASP A 105 5.64 -11.81 -6.19
CA ASP A 105 5.63 -11.94 -7.66
C ASP A 105 6.71 -11.06 -8.34
N GLU A 106 7.11 -9.94 -7.73
CA GLU A 106 8.07 -8.99 -8.32
C GLU A 106 9.53 -9.21 -7.90
N ASP A 107 9.81 -9.93 -6.81
CA ASP A 107 11.18 -10.27 -6.38
C ASP A 107 11.91 -11.17 -7.41
N SER A 108 11.15 -11.82 -8.30
CA SER A 108 11.69 -12.59 -9.42
C SER A 108 12.35 -11.74 -10.54
N ARG A 109 12.34 -10.38 -10.44
CA ARG A 109 12.88 -9.48 -11.47
C ARG A 109 13.67 -8.27 -10.95
N GLN A 110 14.71 -8.51 -10.16
CA GLN A 110 15.94 -7.68 -10.13
C GLN A 110 15.97 -6.52 -9.08
N THR A 111 16.76 -6.76 -8.02
CA THR A 111 17.67 -5.85 -7.28
C THR A 111 17.38 -4.33 -7.22
N GLY A 112 17.15 -3.81 -5.99
CA GLY A 112 17.76 -2.54 -5.54
C GLY A 112 16.89 -1.49 -4.82
N LEU A 113 16.75 -1.58 -3.49
CA LEU A 113 16.61 -0.51 -2.44
C LEU A 113 15.44 0.51 -2.42
N VAL A 114 14.37 0.20 -1.65
CA VAL A 114 13.79 0.73 -0.36
C VAL A 114 13.49 2.23 -0.05
N LEU A 115 12.24 2.49 0.42
CA LEU A 115 11.66 2.89 1.76
C LEU A 115 10.21 3.57 1.69
N GLY A 116 9.08 3.02 2.23
CA GLY A 116 8.03 3.84 2.91
C GLY A 116 6.50 3.64 2.79
N VAL A 117 5.87 3.19 3.89
CA VAL A 117 4.40 3.07 4.14
C VAL A 117 4.08 3.15 5.64
N TRP A 118 2.85 3.57 5.98
CA TRP A 118 2.29 3.67 7.34
C TRP A 118 1.57 2.41 7.83
N VAL A 119 1.79 2.05 9.10
CA VAL A 119 1.02 1.06 9.86
C VAL A 119 0.22 1.77 10.95
N LEU A 120 -1.09 1.53 11.00
CA LEU A 120 -1.97 2.06 12.07
C LEU A 120 -1.88 1.16 13.32
N PRO A 121 -1.63 1.71 14.52
CA PRO A 121 -1.62 0.92 15.74
C PRO A 121 -3.04 0.60 16.19
N GLN A 122 -3.28 -0.66 16.58
CA GLN A 122 -4.50 -1.06 17.28
C GLN A 122 -4.23 -1.10 18.79
N HIS A 123 -4.99 -0.31 19.54
CA HIS A 123 -5.06 -0.39 21.00
C HIS A 123 -5.60 -1.76 21.42
N LYS A 124 -4.79 -2.55 22.14
CA LYS A 124 -5.26 -3.74 22.86
C LYS A 124 -6.30 -3.30 23.89
N ARG A 125 -7.52 -3.84 23.82
CA ARG A 125 -8.45 -3.83 24.95
C ARG A 125 -8.12 -5.01 25.85
N SER A 126 -7.97 -4.72 27.14
CA SER A 126 -7.96 -5.68 28.25
C SER A 126 -9.31 -6.37 28.41
#